data_AF-A0A2V7DEZ3-F1
#
_entry.id   AF-A0A2V7DEZ3-F1
#
_cell.length_a   1.000
_cell.length_b   1.000
_cell.length_c   1.000
_cell.angle_alpha   90.00
_cell.angle_beta   90.00
_cell.angle_gamma   90.00
#
_symmetry.space_group_name_H-M   'P 1'
#
loop_
_entity.id
_entity.type
_entity.pdbx_description
1 polymer ?
#
loop_
_entity_poly.entity_id
_entity_poly.type
_entity_poly.pdbx_seq_one_letter_code
_entity_poly.pdbx_strand_id
1 'polypeptide(L)'
;MWKVGIVVPPVTGERYCVLVKYQGSWTTIAGDSPNNTGPIPAGIDGTFEGGYRAVVIGVLNETGSVKLRGRAPTVDRGWSGLPHASAAPDDWIDRFFLSYDSVTPLWWGWIYHGGPNSTFVHACGLPNNPDCPGNSGDIRD
;
A
#
# COMPACT_ATOMS: atom_id res chain seq x y z
N MET A 1 7.20 11.11 6.17
CA MET A 1 7.87 11.64 4.97
C MET A 1 9.12 12.41 5.37
N TRP A 2 10.16 12.43 4.53
CA TRP A 2 11.32 13.33 4.68
C TRP A 2 11.89 13.76 3.31
N LYS A 3 12.41 14.99 3.26
CA LYS A 3 13.08 15.60 2.10
C LYS A 3 14.51 15.06 1.98
N VAL A 4 14.96 14.81 0.75
CA VAL A 4 16.30 14.24 0.48
C VAL A 4 17.24 15.21 -0.25
N GLY A 5 16.70 16.22 -0.95
CA GLY A 5 17.49 17.25 -1.64
C GLY A 5 16.82 17.76 -2.93
N ILE A 6 17.60 18.51 -3.72
CA ILE A 6 17.26 19.19 -4.99
C ILE A 6 18.55 19.28 -5.82
N VAL A 7 18.58 19.32 -7.16
CA VAL A 7 17.54 19.39 -8.21
C VAL A 7 17.95 18.42 -9.35
N VAL A 8 17.01 17.90 -10.17
CA VAL A 8 17.34 17.35 -11.50
C VAL A 8 16.32 17.83 -12.56
N PRO A 9 16.64 18.83 -13.39
CA PRO A 9 15.88 19.09 -14.61
C PRO A 9 15.93 17.85 -15.54
N PRO A 10 14.85 17.49 -16.25
CA PRO A 10 13.69 18.33 -16.57
C PRO A 10 12.43 18.06 -15.72
N VAL A 11 12.53 17.45 -14.53
CA VAL A 11 11.35 17.19 -13.67
C VAL A 11 11.08 18.34 -12.68
N THR A 12 9.80 18.66 -12.51
CA THR A 12 9.28 19.83 -11.78
C THR A 12 8.89 19.46 -10.35
N GLY A 13 9.87 19.32 -9.47
CA GLY A 13 9.58 19.16 -8.05
C GLY A 13 10.79 18.86 -7.17
N GLU A 14 10.53 18.73 -5.87
CA GLU A 14 11.50 18.24 -4.91
C GLU A 14 11.38 16.72 -4.74
N ARG A 15 12.49 16.08 -4.32
CA ARG A 15 12.53 14.64 -4.07
C ARG A 15 12.28 14.30 -2.60
N TYR A 16 11.26 13.50 -2.36
CA TYR A 16 10.86 13.06 -1.02
C TYR A 16 10.87 11.54 -0.89
N CYS A 17 11.33 11.06 0.26
CA CYS A 17 11.12 9.68 0.68
C CYS A 17 9.87 9.59 1.55
N VAL A 18 8.94 8.73 1.14
CA VAL A 18 7.72 8.41 1.89
C VAL A 18 7.78 6.98 2.40
N LEU A 19 7.25 6.78 3.61
CA LEU A 19 6.96 5.49 4.19
C LEU A 19 5.47 5.53 4.53
N VAL A 20 4.70 4.66 3.90
CA VAL A 20 3.24 4.58 4.06
C VAL A 20 2.94 3.28 4.79
N LYS A 21 2.24 3.35 5.93
CA LYS A 21 1.73 2.17 6.66
C LYS A 21 0.21 2.10 6.51
N TYR A 22 -0.28 0.93 6.15
CA TYR A 22 -1.70 0.57 6.15
C TYR A 22 -1.97 -0.47 7.24
N GLN A 23 -3.14 -0.35 7.86
CA GLN A 23 -3.74 -1.35 8.73
C GLN A 23 -5.25 -1.33 8.44
N GLY A 24 -5.88 -2.48 8.33
CA GLY A 24 -7.31 -2.56 8.03
C GLY A 24 -7.88 -3.97 8.17
N SER A 25 -9.16 -4.10 7.83
CA SER A 25 -9.90 -5.35 7.77
C SER A 25 -10.29 -5.70 6.34
N TRP A 26 -10.56 -6.98 6.08
CA TRP A 26 -11.05 -7.49 4.81
C TRP A 26 -12.01 -8.67 5.06
N THR A 27 -12.82 -8.98 4.06
CA THR A 27 -13.68 -10.17 4.00
C THR A 27 -13.50 -10.83 2.64
N THR A 28 -13.34 -12.15 2.56
CA THR A 28 -13.19 -12.84 1.26
C THR A 28 -14.46 -12.80 0.42
N ILE A 29 -14.27 -12.79 -0.90
CA ILE A 29 -15.22 -13.36 -1.86
C ILE A 29 -14.80 -14.81 -2.16
N ALA A 30 -15.71 -15.62 -2.69
CA ALA A 30 -15.38 -17.00 -3.09
C ALA A 30 -14.44 -16.99 -4.31
N GLY A 31 -13.38 -17.80 -4.27
CA GLY A 31 -12.35 -17.86 -5.31
C GLY A 31 -11.15 -18.70 -4.87
N ASP A 32 -10.06 -18.66 -5.64
CA ASP A 32 -8.81 -19.35 -5.26
C ASP A 32 -8.10 -18.65 -4.10
N SER A 33 -7.39 -19.42 -3.27
CA SER A 33 -6.57 -18.87 -2.19
C SER A 33 -5.42 -18.01 -2.73
N PRO A 34 -4.90 -17.03 -1.97
CA PRO A 34 -3.83 -16.13 -2.44
C PRO A 34 -2.56 -16.82 -2.93
N ASN A 35 -2.23 -18.01 -2.41
CA ASN A 35 -1.10 -18.83 -2.87
C ASN A 35 -1.53 -20.04 -3.73
N ASN A 36 -2.78 -20.03 -4.23
CA ASN A 36 -3.37 -21.02 -5.13
C ASN A 36 -3.23 -22.47 -4.63
N THR A 37 -3.44 -22.71 -3.33
CA THR A 37 -3.42 -24.07 -2.74
C THR A 37 -4.80 -24.73 -2.67
N GLY A 38 -5.87 -23.98 -2.92
CA GLY A 38 -7.24 -24.46 -3.09
C GLY A 38 -8.26 -23.31 -3.13
N PRO A 39 -9.53 -23.58 -3.46
CA PRO A 39 -10.59 -22.59 -3.37
C PRO A 39 -10.94 -22.29 -1.91
N ILE A 40 -11.33 -21.05 -1.63
CA ILE A 40 -11.81 -20.57 -0.34
C ILE A 40 -13.23 -19.95 -0.46
N PRO A 41 -14.07 -20.06 0.57
CA PRO A 41 -15.41 -19.46 0.58
C PRO A 41 -15.38 -17.93 0.73
N ALA A 42 -16.50 -17.31 0.38
CA ALA A 42 -16.78 -15.93 0.77
C ALA A 42 -17.07 -15.85 2.28
N GLY A 43 -16.78 -14.71 2.91
CA GLY A 43 -17.13 -14.46 4.32
C GLY A 43 -16.07 -14.85 5.34
N ILE A 44 -14.84 -15.19 4.93
CA ILE A 44 -13.71 -15.24 5.87
C ILE A 44 -13.34 -13.80 6.18
N ASP A 45 -13.57 -13.38 7.42
CA ASP A 45 -13.09 -12.09 7.93
C ASP A 45 -11.61 -12.17 8.33
N GLY A 46 -10.91 -11.06 8.13
CA GLY A 46 -9.50 -10.94 8.45
C GLY A 46 -9.03 -9.51 8.64
N THR A 47 -7.76 -9.39 9.05
CA THR A 47 -7.03 -8.13 9.13
C THR A 47 -5.83 -8.16 8.22
N PHE A 48 -5.31 -6.97 7.89
CA PHE A 48 -4.03 -6.84 7.22
C PHE A 48 -3.24 -5.69 7.82
N GLU A 49 -1.92 -5.83 7.82
CA GLU A 49 -1.03 -4.70 7.96
C GLU A 49 0.12 -4.76 6.95
N GLY A 50 0.64 -3.59 6.60
CA GLY A 50 1.68 -3.52 5.60
C GLY A 50 1.94 -2.10 5.16
N GLY A 51 2.54 -1.95 3.99
CA GLY A 51 2.95 -0.65 3.52
C GLY A 51 3.95 -0.69 2.39
N TYR A 52 4.48 0.48 2.08
CA TYR A 52 5.54 0.63 1.10
C TYR A 52 6.45 1.81 1.42
N ARG A 53 7.68 1.73 0.93
CA ARG A 53 8.59 2.87 0.80
C ARG A 53 8.54 3.33 -0.65
N ALA A 54 8.36 4.62 -0.90
CA ALA A 54 8.41 5.18 -2.24
C ALA A 54 9.23 6.47 -2.29
N VAL A 55 9.66 6.83 -3.50
CA VAL A 55 10.15 8.17 -3.84
C VAL A 55 9.01 8.92 -4.51
N VAL A 56 8.73 10.13 -4.05
CA VAL A 56 7.84 11.07 -4.73
C VAL A 56 8.68 12.21 -5.30
N ILE A 57 8.36 12.64 -6.52
CA ILE A 57 8.82 13.92 -7.09
C ILE A 57 7.59 14.79 -7.23
N GLY A 58 7.57 15.97 -6.59
CA GLY A 58 6.40 16.85 -6.60
C GLY A 58 6.54 18.10 -5.76
N VAL A 59 5.41 18.78 -5.54
CA VAL A 59 5.29 20.01 -4.76
C VAL A 59 4.52 19.73 -3.48
N LEU A 60 5.19 19.85 -2.33
CA LEU A 60 4.59 19.64 -1.01
C LEU A 60 3.53 20.71 -0.71
N ASN A 61 2.39 20.30 -0.17
CA ASN A 61 1.36 21.17 0.38
C ASN A 61 1.76 21.62 1.80
N GLU A 62 2.61 22.64 1.89
CA GLU A 62 3.11 23.16 3.18
C GLU A 62 2.02 23.76 4.08
N THR A 63 0.87 24.17 3.49
CA THR A 63 -0.31 24.68 4.20
C THR A 63 -1.34 23.58 4.52
N GLY A 64 -1.07 22.33 4.16
CA GLY A 64 -1.97 21.20 4.36
C GLY A 64 -2.30 20.94 5.83
N SER A 65 -3.56 20.59 6.12
CA SER A 65 -4.04 20.28 7.47
C SER A 65 -3.46 18.97 8.05
N VAL A 66 -2.76 18.18 7.24
CA VAL A 66 -2.18 16.89 7.63
C VAL A 66 -0.71 17.05 8.00
N LYS A 67 -0.37 16.76 9.26
CA LYS A 67 1.01 16.77 9.74
C LYS A 67 1.86 15.78 8.94
N LEU A 68 3.02 16.22 8.44
CA LEU A 68 4.05 15.43 7.72
C LEU A 68 4.50 14.13 8.43
N ARG A 69 4.16 14.02 9.71
CA ARG A 69 4.20 12.82 10.54
C ARG A 69 2.85 12.73 11.28
N GLY A 70 2.05 11.70 10.97
CA GLY A 70 0.74 11.52 11.56
C GLY A 70 0.02 10.29 10.98
N ARG A 71 -1.10 9.92 11.61
CA ARG A 71 -2.02 8.92 11.08
C ARG A 71 -2.95 9.58 10.06
N ALA A 72 -2.97 9.08 8.83
CA ALA A 72 -4.04 9.41 7.87
C ALA A 72 -5.38 8.82 8.36
N PRO A 73 -6.54 9.43 8.04
CA PRO A 73 -7.84 8.87 8.40
C PRO A 73 -8.05 7.44 7.89
N THR A 74 -8.95 6.71 8.54
CA THR A 74 -9.44 5.43 8.01
C THR A 74 -10.28 5.72 6.76
N VAL A 75 -9.98 5.04 5.66
CA VAL A 75 -10.70 5.14 4.38
C VAL A 75 -11.21 3.76 4.01
N ASP A 76 -12.52 3.62 3.79
CA ASP A 76 -13.07 2.44 3.12
C ASP A 76 -12.72 2.54 1.63
N ARG A 77 -12.09 1.50 1.08
CA ARG A 77 -11.67 1.47 -0.34
C ARG A 77 -12.67 0.79 -1.29
N GLY A 78 -13.81 0.33 -0.78
CA GLY A 78 -15.02 0.05 -1.58
C GLY A 78 -14.75 -0.71 -2.88
N TRP A 79 -14.14 -1.90 -2.80
CA TRP A 79 -13.75 -2.65 -3.99
C TRP A 79 -14.99 -3.06 -4.81
N SER A 80 -15.09 -2.56 -6.04
CA SER A 80 -16.26 -2.72 -6.91
C SER A 80 -16.19 -3.94 -7.85
N GLY A 81 -15.24 -4.86 -7.63
CA GLY A 81 -15.14 -6.11 -8.39
C GLY A 81 -14.53 -6.02 -9.80
N LEU A 82 -13.96 -4.87 -10.17
CA LEU A 82 -13.22 -4.71 -11.44
C LEU A 82 -11.70 -4.74 -11.22
N PRO A 83 -10.90 -5.18 -12.22
CA PRO A 83 -9.44 -5.06 -12.18
C PRO A 83 -9.03 -3.60 -11.97
N HIS A 84 -8.17 -3.36 -10.97
CA HIS A 84 -7.64 -2.04 -10.60
C HIS A 84 -8.65 -0.98 -10.13
N ALA A 85 -9.92 -1.32 -9.86
CA ALA A 85 -10.89 -0.36 -9.33
C ALA A 85 -10.74 -0.17 -7.81
N SER A 86 -10.36 1.05 -7.40
CA SER A 86 -10.47 1.56 -6.04
C SER A 86 -11.36 2.79 -6.06
N ALA A 87 -12.62 2.67 -5.65
CA ALA A 87 -13.57 3.79 -5.59
C ALA A 87 -13.38 4.62 -4.30
N ALA A 88 -12.13 4.94 -3.97
CA ALA A 88 -11.75 5.81 -2.86
C ALA A 88 -11.23 7.15 -3.44
N PRO A 89 -12.02 8.24 -3.40
CA PRO A 89 -11.60 9.56 -3.86
C PRO A 89 -10.65 10.28 -2.88
N ASP A 90 -9.93 9.51 -2.06
CA ASP A 90 -9.13 9.96 -0.92
C ASP A 90 -7.86 9.11 -0.85
N ASP A 91 -6.88 9.44 -1.69
CA ASP A 91 -5.53 8.90 -1.56
C ASP A 91 -4.70 9.75 -0.58
N TRP A 92 -3.75 9.12 0.11
CA TRP A 92 -2.91 9.81 1.08
C TRP A 92 -2.04 10.88 0.39
N ILE A 93 -1.68 10.69 -0.88
CA ILE A 93 -0.74 11.58 -1.58
C ILE A 93 -1.31 12.98 -1.82
N ASP A 94 -2.59 13.08 -2.20
CA ASP A 94 -3.30 14.34 -2.47
C ASP A 94 -3.44 15.21 -1.20
N ARG A 95 -3.29 14.59 -0.02
CA ARG A 95 -3.28 15.29 1.27
C ARG A 95 -1.95 15.97 1.59
N PHE A 96 -0.86 15.52 0.98
CA PHE A 96 0.50 16.03 1.22
C PHE A 96 1.10 16.78 0.03
N PHE A 97 0.58 16.60 -1.18
CA PHE A 97 1.13 17.20 -2.41
C PHE A 97 0.08 18.04 -3.12
N LEU A 98 0.47 19.24 -3.57
CA LEU A 98 -0.35 20.06 -4.48
C LEU A 98 -0.33 19.49 -5.91
N SER A 99 0.81 18.90 -6.29
CA SER A 99 1.02 18.15 -7.52
C SER A 99 2.20 17.21 -7.35
N TYR A 100 2.25 16.15 -8.16
CA TYR A 100 3.39 15.23 -8.23
C TYR A 100 3.59 14.73 -9.66
N ASP A 101 4.86 14.62 -10.07
CA ASP A 101 5.26 14.11 -11.38
C ASP A 101 5.34 12.57 -11.38
N SER A 102 5.69 11.98 -10.23
CA SER A 102 5.83 10.52 -10.10
C SER A 102 5.80 10.02 -8.65
N VAL A 103 5.37 8.77 -8.51
CA VAL A 103 5.46 7.97 -7.28
C VAL A 103 6.10 6.64 -7.62
N THR A 104 7.33 6.41 -7.17
CA THR A 104 8.10 5.20 -7.50
C THR A 104 8.28 4.33 -6.25
N PRO A 105 7.58 3.19 -6.14
CA PRO A 105 7.81 2.22 -5.07
C PRO A 105 9.25 1.69 -5.08
N LEU A 106 9.87 1.63 -3.91
CA LEU A 106 11.19 1.03 -3.69
C LEU A 106 11.14 -0.30 -2.92
N TRP A 107 10.04 -0.53 -2.21
CA TRP A 107 9.74 -1.74 -1.44
C TRP A 107 8.26 -1.73 -1.08
N TRP A 108 7.59 -2.88 -1.11
CA TRP A 108 6.25 -3.07 -0.56
C TRP A 108 6.10 -4.43 0.12
N GLY A 109 5.23 -4.50 1.12
CA GLY A 109 4.91 -5.74 1.82
C GLY A 109 3.63 -5.61 2.63
N TRP A 110 2.83 -6.69 2.64
CA TRP A 110 1.61 -6.84 3.41
C TRP A 110 1.56 -8.23 4.05
N ILE A 111 1.05 -8.27 5.27
CA ILE A 111 0.75 -9.48 6.02
C ILE A 111 -0.77 -9.49 6.23
N TYR A 112 -1.42 -10.55 5.77
CA TYR A 112 -2.84 -10.79 5.90
C TYR A 112 -3.05 -11.92 6.91
N HIS A 113 -3.95 -11.71 7.87
CA HIS A 113 -4.40 -12.71 8.83
C HIS A 113 -5.90 -12.93 8.66
N GLY A 114 -6.35 -14.18 8.58
CA GLY A 114 -7.77 -14.50 8.44
C GLY A 114 -8.02 -16.00 8.52
N GLY A 115 -9.26 -16.40 8.83
CA GLY A 115 -9.59 -17.81 9.06
C GLY A 115 -8.84 -18.44 10.25
N PRO A 116 -8.87 -19.77 10.41
CA PRO A 116 -8.27 -20.48 11.54
C PRO A 116 -6.73 -20.49 11.52
N ASN A 117 -6.11 -19.43 12.05
CA ASN A 117 -4.65 -19.23 12.12
C ASN A 117 -3.94 -19.07 10.77
N SER A 118 -4.66 -18.83 9.67
CA SER A 118 -4.02 -18.63 8.36
C SER A 118 -3.32 -17.26 8.30
N THR A 119 -2.16 -17.22 7.65
CA THR A 119 -1.39 -16.00 7.42
C THR A 119 -0.78 -16.06 6.03
N PHE A 120 -0.98 -15.00 5.25
CA PHE A 120 -0.39 -14.81 3.94
C PHE A 120 0.47 -13.55 3.92
N VAL A 121 1.72 -13.68 3.50
CA VAL A 121 2.64 -12.59 3.25
C VAL A 121 2.68 -12.34 1.76
N HIS A 122 2.31 -11.12 1.36
CA HIS A 122 2.45 -10.63 -0.01
C HIS A 122 3.54 -9.56 -0.01
N ALA A 123 4.68 -9.81 -0.65
CA ALA A 123 5.80 -8.86 -0.66
C ALA A 123 6.50 -8.76 -2.01
N CYS A 124 7.11 -7.61 -2.29
CA CYS A 124 7.71 -7.35 -3.59
C CYS A 124 8.90 -8.27 -3.90
N GLY A 125 8.79 -9.08 -4.97
CA GLY A 125 9.93 -9.79 -5.56
C GLY A 125 10.83 -8.84 -6.36
N LEU A 126 11.49 -7.87 -5.71
CA LEU A 126 12.40 -6.95 -6.38
C LEU A 126 13.77 -7.61 -6.64
N PRO A 127 14.29 -7.57 -7.88
CA PRO A 127 15.65 -8.04 -8.16
C PRO A 127 16.68 -7.37 -7.25
N ASN A 128 17.54 -8.18 -6.63
CA ASN A 128 18.63 -7.74 -5.75
C ASN A 128 18.21 -7.04 -4.44
N ASN A 129 16.99 -7.24 -3.95
CA ASN A 129 16.59 -6.80 -2.61
C ASN A 129 16.43 -8.01 -1.65
N PRO A 130 17.49 -8.42 -0.92
CA PRO A 130 17.46 -9.62 -0.06
C PRO A 130 16.55 -9.47 1.16
N ASP A 131 16.17 -8.24 1.54
CA ASP A 131 15.26 -7.97 2.65
C ASP A 131 13.78 -8.15 2.26
N CYS A 132 13.49 -8.56 1.01
CA CYS A 132 12.16 -8.88 0.55
C CYS A 132 11.86 -10.37 0.76
N PRO A 133 10.92 -10.75 1.65
CA PRO A 133 10.64 -12.16 1.95
C PRO A 133 9.91 -12.90 0.81
N GLY A 134 9.52 -12.20 -0.26
CA GLY A 134 8.67 -12.74 -1.32
C GLY A 134 7.25 -13.08 -0.82
N ASN A 135 6.49 -13.79 -1.64
CA ASN A 135 5.18 -14.29 -1.27
C ASN A 135 5.32 -15.60 -0.47
N SER A 136 4.59 -15.74 0.64
CA SER A 136 4.62 -16.95 1.47
C SER A 136 3.35 -17.10 2.32
N GLY A 137 3.11 -18.31 2.84
CA GLY A 137 1.88 -18.62 3.57
C GLY A 137 0.66 -18.76 2.65
N ASP A 138 -0.55 -18.69 3.22
CA ASP A 138 -1.82 -18.71 2.49
C ASP A 138 -3.00 -18.29 3.39
N ILE A 139 -4.20 -18.14 2.82
CA ILE A 139 -5.48 -18.00 3.55
C ILE A 139 -6.33 -19.26 3.32
N ARG A 140 -6.97 -19.76 4.38
CA ARG A 140 -7.82 -20.97 4.41
C ARG A 140 -9.01 -20.80 5.37
N ASP A 141 -10.03 -21.62 5.16
CA ASP A 141 -11.26 -21.73 5.94
C ASP A 141 -11.12 -22.52 7.26
#